data_AF-A0A968UEM0-F1
#
_entry.id   AF-A0A968UEM0-F1
#
_cell.length_a   1.000
_cell.length_b   1.000
_cell.length_c   1.000
_cell.angle_alpha   90.00
_cell.angle_beta   90.00
_cell.angle_gamma   90.00
#
_symmetry.space_group_name_H-M   'P 1'
#
loop_
_entity.id
_entity.type
_entity.pdbx_description
1 polymer ?
#
loop_
_entity_poly.entity_id
_entity_poly.type
_entity_poly.pdbx_seq_one_letter_code
_entity_poly.pdbx_strand_id
1 'polypeptide(L)'
;MPTASSLVSLRSLTPAARQPKLMALINQSDHGLSPQQLLDRQRAYYLLAADLIQQGKGKQALGYLQELGENYPLLRPQILFKTAQAYQQDNQLQAAQKTLNYLVQNYPHHPLSADALVLLADQKALPEAQLIRQFPAHPLTQNIVRQRLKQNPNQYQLLLLLANIVALKT
;
A
#
# COMPACT_ATOMS: atom_id res chain seq x y z
N MET A 1 -28.24 -13.76 11.83
CA MET A 1 -27.16 -13.18 12.65
C MET A 1 -25.91 -13.09 11.78
N PRO A 2 -25.25 -11.93 11.63
CA PRO A 2 -23.94 -11.91 11.00
C PRO A 2 -22.98 -12.73 11.88
N THR A 3 -22.40 -13.80 11.33
CA THR A 3 -21.38 -14.59 12.02
C THR A 3 -20.16 -13.72 12.23
N ALA A 4 -19.68 -13.62 13.47
CA ALA A 4 -18.48 -12.86 13.78
C ALA A 4 -17.27 -13.41 13.00
N SER A 5 -16.42 -12.51 12.50
CA SER A 5 -15.21 -12.90 11.76
C SER A 5 -14.25 -13.67 12.67
N SER A 6 -13.80 -14.83 12.20
CA SER A 6 -12.83 -15.68 12.89
C SER A 6 -11.47 -14.99 13.10
N LEU A 7 -11.16 -14.00 12.25
CA LEU A 7 -9.91 -13.24 12.28
C LEU A 7 -9.81 -12.26 13.45
N VAL A 8 -10.93 -11.89 14.09
CA VAL A 8 -10.91 -10.94 15.22
C VAL A 8 -10.02 -11.45 16.35
N SER A 9 -10.03 -12.76 16.60
CA SER A 9 -9.19 -13.40 17.61
C SER A 9 -7.70 -13.45 17.25
N LEU A 10 -7.36 -13.32 15.96
CA LEU A 10 -5.99 -13.46 15.46
C LEU A 10 -5.21 -12.14 15.50
N ARG A 11 -5.91 -11.00 15.60
CA ARG A 11 -5.28 -9.66 15.57
C ARG A 11 -4.35 -9.41 16.76
N SER A 12 -4.64 -10.01 17.91
CA SER A 12 -3.87 -9.86 19.15
C SER A 12 -2.69 -10.82 19.25
N LEU A 13 -2.58 -11.77 18.32
CA LEU A 13 -1.49 -12.72 18.28
C LEU A 13 -0.30 -12.13 17.50
N THR A 14 0.91 -12.53 17.90
CA THR A 14 2.12 -12.22 17.13
C THR A 14 2.05 -12.87 15.73
N PRO A 15 2.75 -12.33 14.72
CA PRO A 15 2.82 -12.92 13.38
C PRO A 15 3.11 -14.43 13.38
N ALA A 16 4.10 -14.87 14.18
CA ALA A 16 4.45 -16.29 14.31
C ALA A 16 3.32 -17.13 14.92
N ALA A 17 2.62 -16.63 15.93
CA ALA A 17 1.55 -17.36 16.60
C ALA A 17 0.25 -17.44 15.76
N ARG A 18 -0.03 -16.45 14.90
CA ARG A 18 -1.20 -16.46 14.01
C ARG A 18 -0.98 -17.16 12.69
N GLN A 19 0.25 -17.25 12.19
CA GLN A 19 0.58 -17.88 10.92
C GLN A 19 -0.09 -19.26 10.69
N PRO A 20 0.02 -20.26 11.59
CA PRO A 20 -0.61 -21.56 11.35
C PRO A 20 -2.14 -21.48 11.29
N LYS A 21 -2.76 -20.56 12.03
CA LYS A 21 -4.21 -20.33 12.01
C LYS A 21 -4.66 -19.66 10.70
N LEU A 22 -3.86 -18.73 10.18
CA LEU A 22 -4.11 -18.11 8.87
C LEU A 22 -3.98 -19.14 7.74
N MET A 23 -2.96 -20.00 7.80
CA MET A 23 -2.78 -21.08 6.83
C MET A 23 -3.95 -22.07 6.85
N ALA A 24 -4.49 -22.39 8.02
CA ALA A 24 -5.66 -23.26 8.12
C ALA A 24 -6.91 -22.66 7.44
N LEU A 25 -7.13 -21.35 7.58
CA LEU A 25 -8.23 -20.64 6.89
C LEU A 25 -8.05 -20.62 5.37
N ILE A 26 -6.80 -20.46 4.92
CA ILE A 26 -6.43 -20.45 3.50
C ILE A 26 -6.64 -21.84 2.87
N ASN A 27 -6.22 -22.89 3.56
CA ASN A 27 -6.24 -24.27 3.04
C ASN A 27 -7.59 -24.99 3.22
N GLN A 28 -8.61 -24.31 3.76
CA GLN A 28 -9.93 -24.91 3.92
C GLN A 28 -10.57 -25.19 2.54
N SER A 29 -11.40 -26.23 2.41
CA SER A 29 -12.18 -26.45 1.19
C SER A 29 -13.21 -25.34 0.99
N ASP A 30 -13.48 -24.97 -0.25
CA ASP A 30 -14.55 -24.01 -0.60
C ASP A 30 -15.95 -24.58 -0.42
N HIS A 31 -16.10 -25.90 -0.45
CA HIS A 31 -17.41 -26.54 -0.32
C HIS A 31 -18.05 -26.23 1.04
N GLY A 32 -19.19 -25.54 1.01
CA GLY A 32 -19.99 -25.23 2.19
C GLY A 32 -19.52 -24.00 2.98
N LEU A 33 -18.60 -23.19 2.45
CA LEU A 33 -18.24 -21.93 3.11
C LEU A 33 -19.37 -20.91 3.01
N SER A 34 -19.68 -20.29 4.15
CA SER A 34 -20.50 -19.08 4.18
C SER A 34 -19.75 -17.90 3.53
N PRO A 35 -20.48 -16.86 3.06
CA PRO A 35 -19.86 -15.65 2.53
C PRO A 35 -18.85 -15.00 3.49
N GLN A 36 -19.10 -15.07 4.81
CA GLN A 36 -18.20 -14.54 5.82
C GLN A 36 -16.88 -15.33 5.87
N GLN A 37 -16.93 -16.66 5.72
CA GLN A 37 -15.73 -17.50 5.72
C GLN A 37 -14.89 -17.29 4.46
N LEU A 38 -15.53 -17.10 3.31
CA LEU A 38 -14.85 -16.72 2.07
C LEU A 38 -14.12 -15.38 2.23
N LEU A 39 -14.78 -14.39 2.85
CA LEU A 39 -14.17 -13.09 3.13
C LEU A 39 -13.02 -13.19 4.15
N ASP A 40 -13.19 -13.98 5.21
CA ASP A 40 -12.14 -14.25 6.19
C ASP A 40 -10.93 -14.93 5.55
N ARG A 41 -11.14 -15.79 4.55
CA ARG A 41 -10.04 -16.37 3.77
C ARG A 41 -9.26 -15.30 3.01
N GLN A 42 -9.93 -14.42 2.26
CA GLN A 42 -9.24 -13.35 1.52
C GLN A 42 -8.45 -12.43 2.47
N ARG A 43 -9.01 -12.11 3.62
CA ARG A 43 -8.31 -11.35 4.66
C ARG A 43 -7.15 -12.13 5.28
N ALA A 44 -7.24 -13.46 5.39
CA ALA A 44 -6.15 -14.31 5.86
C ALA A 44 -4.96 -14.30 4.88
N TYR A 45 -5.22 -14.39 3.57
CA TYR A 45 -4.21 -14.20 2.53
C TYR A 45 -3.49 -12.85 2.70
N TYR A 46 -4.26 -11.77 2.80
CA TYR A 46 -3.71 -10.42 2.97
C TYR A 46 -2.85 -10.31 4.24
N LEU A 47 -3.36 -10.79 5.39
CA LEU A 47 -2.67 -10.64 6.67
C LEU A 47 -1.38 -11.48 6.71
N LEU A 48 -1.42 -12.69 6.17
CA LEU A 48 -0.23 -13.54 6.08
C LEU A 48 0.84 -12.91 5.16
N ALA A 49 0.44 -12.36 4.02
CA ALA A 49 1.35 -11.63 3.15
C ALA A 49 1.97 -10.42 3.85
N ALA A 50 1.17 -9.64 4.57
CA ALA A 50 1.64 -8.48 5.33
C ALA A 50 2.67 -8.89 6.40
N ASP A 51 2.43 -10.00 7.10
CA ASP A 51 3.36 -10.56 8.08
C ASP A 51 4.69 -11.00 7.47
N LEU A 52 4.63 -11.62 6.29
CA LEU A 52 5.81 -12.05 5.55
C LEU A 52 6.63 -10.86 5.06
N ILE A 53 5.98 -9.80 4.57
CA ILE A 53 6.65 -8.55 4.19
C ILE A 53 7.33 -7.91 5.39
N GLN A 54 6.68 -7.88 6.56
CA GLN A 54 7.29 -7.34 7.78
C GLN A 54 8.54 -8.13 8.20
N GLN A 55 8.60 -9.42 7.86
CA GLN A 55 9.76 -10.30 8.10
C GLN A 55 10.82 -10.24 6.98
N GLY A 56 10.66 -9.39 5.97
CA GLY A 56 11.57 -9.32 4.82
C GLY A 56 11.42 -10.46 3.82
N LYS A 57 10.37 -11.29 3.95
CA LYS A 57 10.14 -12.48 3.11
C LYS A 57 9.27 -12.15 1.89
N GLY A 58 9.66 -11.11 1.14
CA GLY A 58 8.89 -10.58 0.01
C GLY A 58 8.49 -11.64 -1.01
N LYS A 59 9.41 -12.52 -1.41
CA LYS A 59 9.14 -13.62 -2.35
C LYS A 59 7.99 -14.52 -1.92
N GLN A 60 7.95 -14.89 -0.63
CA GLN A 60 6.89 -15.73 -0.09
C GLN A 60 5.56 -14.96 -0.03
N ALA A 61 5.61 -13.68 0.33
CA ALA A 61 4.43 -12.83 0.37
C ALA A 61 3.74 -12.70 -1.00
N LEU A 62 4.52 -12.62 -2.09
CA LEU A 62 3.97 -12.55 -3.45
C LEU A 62 3.03 -13.71 -3.79
N GLY A 63 3.35 -14.93 -3.33
CA GLY A 63 2.49 -16.10 -3.55
C GLY A 63 1.11 -15.98 -2.90
N TYR A 64 0.98 -15.21 -1.81
CA TYR A 64 -0.28 -14.97 -1.12
C TYR A 64 -1.02 -13.72 -1.62
N LEU A 65 -0.32 -12.81 -2.32
CA LEU A 65 -0.88 -11.59 -2.89
C LEU A 65 -1.32 -11.76 -4.34
N GLN A 66 -0.81 -12.79 -5.01
CA GLN A 66 -1.19 -13.14 -6.37
C GLN A 66 -2.71 -13.36 -6.43
N GLU A 67 -3.37 -12.73 -7.41
CA GLU A 67 -4.82 -12.78 -7.66
C GLU A 67 -5.73 -12.23 -6.53
N LEU A 68 -5.20 -11.99 -5.33
CA LEU A 68 -5.96 -11.42 -4.21
C LEU A 68 -6.57 -10.04 -4.55
N GLY A 69 -5.86 -9.24 -5.35
CA GLY A 69 -6.35 -7.93 -5.79
C GLY A 69 -7.59 -8.00 -6.70
N GLU A 70 -7.76 -9.09 -7.43
CA GLU A 70 -8.94 -9.35 -8.26
C GLU A 70 -10.09 -9.91 -7.41
N ASN A 71 -9.76 -10.82 -6.49
CA ASN A 71 -10.73 -11.49 -5.62
C ASN A 71 -11.20 -10.64 -4.44
N TYR A 72 -10.47 -9.56 -4.10
CA TYR A 72 -10.84 -8.65 -3.02
C TYR A 72 -10.72 -7.17 -3.41
N PRO A 73 -11.62 -6.66 -4.31
CA PRO A 73 -11.52 -5.32 -4.88
C PRO A 73 -11.50 -4.20 -3.84
N LEU A 74 -12.18 -4.38 -2.71
CA LEU A 74 -12.24 -3.39 -1.62
C LEU A 74 -10.86 -3.05 -1.06
N LEU A 75 -9.94 -4.02 -0.99
CA LEU A 75 -8.58 -3.81 -0.52
C LEU A 75 -7.57 -3.69 -1.66
N ARG A 76 -8.02 -3.53 -2.91
CA ARG A 76 -7.13 -3.53 -4.07
C ARG A 76 -6.01 -2.49 -3.99
N PRO A 77 -6.22 -1.24 -3.54
CA PRO A 77 -5.13 -0.29 -3.33
C PRO A 77 -4.10 -0.78 -2.30
N GLN A 78 -4.56 -1.34 -1.18
CA GLN A 78 -3.71 -1.88 -0.11
C GLN A 78 -2.92 -3.09 -0.59
N ILE A 79 -3.55 -3.98 -1.36
CA ILE A 79 -2.93 -5.18 -1.94
C ILE A 79 -1.87 -4.76 -2.95
N LEU A 80 -2.17 -3.85 -3.88
CA LEU A 80 -1.19 -3.33 -4.85
C LEU A 80 0.04 -2.74 -4.16
N PHE A 81 -0.16 -1.91 -3.13
CA PHE A 81 0.94 -1.33 -2.38
C PHE A 81 1.80 -2.40 -1.69
N LYS A 82 1.18 -3.40 -1.05
CA LYS A 82 1.89 -4.53 -0.43
C LYS A 82 2.62 -5.39 -1.46
N THR A 83 2.03 -5.63 -2.63
CA THR A 83 2.65 -6.35 -3.74
C THR A 83 3.91 -5.63 -4.23
N ALA A 84 3.86 -4.31 -4.37
CA ALA A 84 5.04 -3.53 -4.71
C ALA A 84 6.14 -3.64 -3.65
N GLN A 85 5.81 -3.55 -2.35
CA GLN A 85 6.76 -3.76 -1.26
C GLN A 85 7.41 -5.15 -1.31
N ALA A 86 6.60 -6.18 -1.58
CA ALA A 86 7.08 -7.55 -1.70
C ALA A 86 8.04 -7.71 -2.92
N TYR A 87 7.72 -7.10 -4.06
CA TYR A 87 8.63 -7.06 -5.21
C TYR A 87 9.95 -6.34 -4.89
N GLN A 88 9.91 -5.22 -4.16
CA GLN A 88 11.14 -4.53 -3.74
C GLN A 88 12.03 -5.43 -2.88
N GLN A 89 11.45 -6.13 -1.90
CA GLN A 89 12.17 -7.07 -1.04
C GLN A 89 12.73 -8.28 -1.80
N ASP A 90 12.09 -8.68 -2.90
CA ASP A 90 12.56 -9.74 -3.79
C ASP A 90 13.48 -9.21 -4.92
N ASN A 91 13.97 -7.97 -4.83
CA ASN A 91 14.82 -7.30 -5.82
C ASN A 91 14.21 -7.16 -7.23
N GLN A 92 12.89 -7.31 -7.36
CA GLN A 92 12.15 -7.16 -8.62
C GLN A 92 11.71 -5.70 -8.85
N LEU A 93 12.68 -4.79 -8.96
CA LEU A 93 12.42 -3.33 -8.98
C LEU A 93 11.48 -2.89 -10.11
N GLN A 94 11.63 -3.45 -11.31
CA GLN A 94 10.75 -3.13 -12.45
C GLN A 94 9.29 -3.52 -12.19
N ALA A 95 9.06 -4.69 -11.58
CA ALA A 95 7.73 -5.14 -11.21
C ALA A 95 7.13 -4.23 -10.13
N ALA A 96 7.92 -3.89 -9.11
CA ALA A 96 7.51 -2.93 -8.08
C ALA A 96 7.09 -1.59 -8.68
N GLN A 97 7.90 -1.00 -9.56
CA GLN A 97 7.59 0.27 -10.23
C GLN A 97 6.31 0.17 -11.06
N LYS A 98 6.16 -0.89 -11.84
CA LYS A 98 4.95 -1.13 -12.64
C LYS A 98 3.70 -1.19 -11.75
N THR A 99 3.76 -1.90 -10.63
CA THR A 99 2.66 -2.01 -9.67
C THR A 99 2.32 -0.67 -9.01
N LEU A 100 3.33 0.11 -8.60
CA LEU A 100 3.13 1.44 -8.02
C LEU A 100 2.54 2.43 -9.04
N ASN A 101 3.04 2.43 -10.27
CA ASN A 101 2.49 3.24 -11.36
C ASN A 101 1.02 2.90 -11.61
N TYR A 102 0.68 1.61 -11.64
CA TYR A 102 -0.71 1.17 -11.77
C TYR A 102 -1.59 1.67 -10.61
N LEU A 103 -1.09 1.60 -9.36
CA LEU A 103 -1.79 2.12 -8.19
C LEU A 103 -2.08 3.62 -8.31
N VAL A 104 -1.08 4.41 -8.68
CA VAL A 104 -1.21 5.87 -8.85
C VAL A 104 -2.19 6.22 -9.97
N GLN A 105 -2.14 5.50 -11.09
CA GLN A 105 -3.00 5.76 -12.24
C GLN A 105 -4.47 5.40 -11.98
N ASN A 106 -4.74 4.27 -11.34
CA ASN A 106 -6.10 3.76 -11.15
C ASN A 106 -6.76 4.26 -9.85
N TYR A 107 -5.96 4.71 -8.87
CA TYR A 107 -6.45 5.20 -7.58
C TYR A 107 -5.87 6.57 -7.22
N PRO A 108 -5.95 7.59 -8.11
CA PRO A 108 -5.19 8.83 -7.98
C PRO A 108 -5.54 9.68 -6.75
N HIS A 109 -6.68 9.45 -6.10
CA HIS A 109 -7.10 10.16 -4.88
C HIS A 109 -6.97 9.32 -3.60
N HIS A 110 -6.52 8.07 -3.71
CA HIS A 110 -6.34 7.21 -2.56
C HIS A 110 -5.06 7.60 -1.79
N PRO A 111 -5.06 7.63 -0.44
CA PRO A 111 -3.86 8.00 0.34
C PRO A 111 -2.60 7.20 -0.03
N LEU A 112 -2.75 5.89 -0.27
CA LEU A 112 -1.63 5.03 -0.70
C LEU A 112 -1.01 5.42 -2.05
N SER A 113 -1.70 6.21 -2.88
CA SER A 113 -1.10 6.72 -4.12
C SER A 113 -0.07 7.81 -3.84
N ALA A 114 -0.24 8.58 -2.76
CA ALA A 114 0.80 9.49 -2.29
C ALA A 114 2.02 8.68 -1.80
N ASP A 115 1.80 7.65 -0.98
CA ASP A 115 2.88 6.75 -0.52
C ASP A 115 3.57 6.03 -1.70
N ALA A 116 2.81 5.65 -2.73
CA ALA A 116 3.36 5.02 -3.93
C ALA A 116 4.23 5.96 -4.75
N LEU A 117 3.81 7.21 -4.93
CA LEU A 117 4.60 8.26 -5.58
C LEU A 117 5.93 8.50 -4.85
N VAL A 118 5.93 8.37 -3.52
CA VAL A 118 7.15 8.50 -2.69
C VAL A 118 8.11 7.35 -2.96
N LEU A 119 7.61 6.12 -2.96
CA LEU A 119 8.46 4.96 -3.28
C LEU A 119 8.99 4.97 -4.72
N LEU A 120 8.24 5.56 -5.66
CA LEU A 120 8.71 5.81 -7.03
C LEU A 120 9.77 6.92 -7.07
N ALA A 121 9.66 7.91 -6.17
CA ALA A 121 10.60 9.02 -6.07
C ALA A 121 12.01 8.57 -5.71
N ASP A 122 12.09 7.74 -4.67
CA ASP A 122 13.35 7.18 -4.17
C ASP A 122 14.04 6.29 -5.21
N GLN A 123 13.26 5.72 -6.13
CA GLN A 123 13.74 4.88 -7.23
C GLN A 123 14.17 5.67 -8.48
N LYS A 124 14.28 7.01 -8.39
CA LYS A 124 14.60 7.94 -9.49
C LYS A 124 13.59 7.90 -10.66
N ALA A 125 12.40 7.32 -10.47
CA ALA A 125 11.35 7.18 -11.49
C ALA A 125 10.33 8.34 -11.45
N LEU A 126 10.75 9.52 -11.00
CA LEU A 126 9.90 10.62 -10.52
C LEU A 126 8.94 11.25 -11.54
N PRO A 127 7.65 11.36 -11.16
CA PRO A 127 6.82 12.50 -11.53
C PRO A 127 6.56 13.40 -10.30
N GLU A 128 7.60 14.11 -9.80
CA GLU A 128 7.47 15.09 -8.69
C GLU A 128 6.33 16.08 -8.92
N ALA A 129 6.17 16.51 -10.18
CA ALA A 129 5.10 17.40 -10.60
C ALA A 129 3.70 16.83 -10.33
N GLN A 130 3.52 15.51 -10.46
CA GLN A 130 2.24 14.86 -10.18
C GLN A 130 1.95 14.85 -8.68
N LEU A 131 2.94 14.56 -7.84
CA LEU A 131 2.78 14.59 -6.38
C LEU A 131 2.44 16.00 -5.88
N ILE A 132 3.13 17.02 -6.41
CA ILE A 132 2.86 18.44 -6.11
C ILE A 132 1.43 18.82 -6.51
N ARG A 133 0.96 18.37 -7.69
CA ARG A 133 -0.36 18.72 -8.22
C ARG A 133 -1.51 18.00 -7.51
N GLN A 134 -1.37 16.71 -7.27
CA GLN A 134 -2.46 15.86 -6.75
C GLN A 134 -2.51 15.83 -5.22
N PHE A 135 -1.37 15.99 -4.55
CA PHE A 135 -1.26 15.90 -3.10
C PHE A 135 -0.50 17.10 -2.51
N PRO A 136 -1.00 18.34 -2.71
CA PRO A 136 -0.31 19.56 -2.30
C PRO A 136 -0.02 19.61 -0.78
N ALA A 137 -0.94 19.12 0.05
CA ALA A 137 -0.80 19.14 1.51
C ALA A 137 0.08 18.01 2.09
N HIS A 138 0.51 17.04 1.27
CA HIS A 138 1.26 15.88 1.76
C HIS A 138 2.65 16.28 2.30
N PRO A 139 3.14 15.70 3.42
CA PRO A 139 4.43 16.09 4.01
C PRO A 139 5.61 15.99 3.04
N LEU A 140 5.62 14.97 2.17
CA LEU A 140 6.67 14.84 1.16
C LEU A 140 6.59 15.89 0.05
N THR A 141 5.38 16.33 -0.32
CA THR A 141 5.23 17.46 -1.25
C THR A 141 5.90 18.70 -0.66
N GLN A 142 5.69 18.98 0.62
CA GLN A 142 6.34 20.11 1.29
C GLN A 142 7.86 19.95 1.29
N ASN A 143 8.40 18.75 1.52
CA ASN A 143 9.83 18.49 1.48
C ASN A 143 10.43 18.72 0.09
N ILE A 144 9.81 18.18 -0.97
CA ILE A 144 10.24 18.35 -2.36
C ILE A 144 10.19 19.83 -2.74
N VAL A 145 9.09 20.52 -2.41
CA VAL A 145 8.92 21.96 -2.67
C VAL A 145 9.99 22.77 -1.96
N ARG A 146 10.27 22.48 -0.68
CA ARG A 146 11.36 23.13 0.08
C ARG A 146 12.73 22.85 -0.54
N GLN A 147 13.01 21.61 -0.95
CA GLN A 147 14.28 21.25 -1.58
C GLN A 147 14.48 21.96 -2.91
N ARG A 148 13.45 22.03 -3.76
CA ARG A 148 13.47 22.78 -5.03
C ARG A 148 13.68 24.27 -4.82
N LEU A 149 13.01 24.86 -3.83
CA LEU A 149 13.18 26.28 -3.49
C LEU A 149 14.56 26.59 -2.90
N LYS A 150 15.18 25.66 -2.16
CA LYS A 150 16.58 25.81 -1.74
C LYS A 150 17.53 25.87 -2.93
N GLN A 151 17.27 25.10 -3.98
CA GLN A 151 18.09 25.08 -5.20
C GLN A 151 17.81 26.28 -6.12
N ASN A 152 16.53 26.65 -6.27
CA ASN A 152 16.10 27.80 -7.05
C ASN A 152 14.93 28.50 -6.33
N PRO A 153 15.22 29.58 -5.58
CA PRO A 153 14.22 30.30 -4.78
C PRO A 153 13.16 31.04 -5.59
N ASN A 154 13.41 31.34 -6.87
CA ASN A 154 12.55 32.21 -7.69
C ASN A 154 11.34 31.47 -8.32
N GLN A 155 10.96 30.33 -7.76
CA GLN A 155 9.79 29.56 -8.22
C GLN A 155 8.52 30.07 -7.52
N TYR A 156 7.97 31.18 -8.02
CA TYR A 156 6.82 31.87 -7.42
C TYR A 156 5.63 30.95 -7.09
N GLN A 157 5.29 30.01 -7.99
CA GLN A 157 4.20 29.05 -7.77
C GLN A 157 4.45 28.13 -6.57
N LEU A 158 5.70 27.73 -6.34
CA LEU A 158 6.09 26.89 -5.20
C LEU A 158 6.08 27.65 -3.87
N LEU A 159 6.42 28.94 -3.90
CA LEU A 159 6.31 29.83 -2.74
C LEU A 159 4.85 30.00 -2.31
N LEU A 160 3.95 30.28 -3.27
CA LEU A 160 2.52 30.37 -3.02
C LEU A 160 1.94 29.07 -2.44
N LEU A 161 2.37 27.93 -3.00
CA LEU A 161 1.95 26.62 -2.51
C LEU A 161 2.33 26.41 -1.04
N LEU A 162 3.57 26.71 -0.64
CA LEU A 162 4.01 26.62 0.75
C LEU A 162 3.24 27.57 1.68
N ALA A 163 3.00 28.81 1.25
CA ALA A 163 2.26 29.79 2.03
C ALA A 163 0.82 29.33 2.33
N ASN A 164 0.12 28.81 1.31
CA ASN A 164 -1.25 28.31 1.46
C ASN A 164 -1.33 27.08 2.38
N ILE A 165 -0.33 26.19 2.32
CA ILE A 165 -0.30 24.99 3.18
C ILE A 165 -0.10 25.38 4.66
N VAL A 166 0.70 26.41 4.94
CA VAL A 166 0.94 26.89 6.32
C VAL A 166 -0.31 27.58 6.87
N ALA A 167 -1.02 28.37 6.06
CA ALA A 167 -2.24 29.08 6.46
C ALA A 167 -3.42 28.16 6.81
N LEU A 168 -3.46 26.93 6.29
CA LEU A 168 -4.50 25.94 6.63
C LEU A 168 -4.30 25.25 7.99
N LYS A 169 -3.17 25.48 8.66
CA LYS A 169 -2.83 24.88 9.96
C LYS A 169 -3.02 25.84 11.16
N THR A 170 -3.47 27.07 10.91
CA THR A 170 -3.70 28.13 11.90
C THR A 170 -5.19 28.43 12.01
#